data_AF-A0A2N3AUP7-F1
#
_entry.id   AF-A0A2N3AUP7-F1
#
_cell.length_a   1.000
_cell.length_b   1.000
_cell.length_c   1.000
_cell.angle_alpha   90.00
_cell.angle_beta   90.00
_cell.angle_gamma   90.00
#
_symmetry.space_group_name_H-M   'P 1'
#
loop_
_entity.id
_entity.type
_entity.pdbx_description
1 polymer ?
#
loop_
_entity_poly.entity_id
_entity_poly.type
_entity_poly.pdbx_seq_one_letter_code
_entity_poly.pdbx_strand_id
1 'polypeptide(L)' 'MIGYVTVGTNDLPRAAAFYDALAAHFGVGRMMDTESFIAWGEWGGAPG' A
#
# COMPACT_ATOMS: atom_id res chain seq x y z
N MET A 1 -15.05 9.41 -5.95
CA MET A 1 -14.13 8.38 -6.46
C MET A 1 -12.78 8.64 -5.81
N ILE A 2 -12.23 7.69 -5.06
CA ILE A 2 -10.97 7.88 -4.32
C ILE A 2 -9.87 7.13 -5.07
N GLY A 3 -8.94 7.86 -5.69
CA GLY A 3 -7.84 7.24 -6.43
C GLY A 3 -6.78 6.58 -5.54
N TYR A 4 -6.64 7.05 -4.30
CA TYR A 4 -5.76 6.50 -3.26
C TYR A 4 -6.04 7.18 -1.92
N VAL A 5 -5.57 6.59 -0.82
CA VAL A 5 -5.55 7.20 0.51
C VAL A 5 -4.16 7.05 1.11
N THR A 6 -3.68 8.09 1.79
CA THR A 6 -2.44 8.04 2.55
C THR A 6 -2.75 8.00 4.04
N VAL A 7 -2.08 7.09 4.76
CA VAL A 7 -2.22 6.94 6.21
C VAL A 7 -0.83 7.00 6.82
N GLY A 8 -0.62 7.96 7.72
CA GLY A 8 0.65 8.10 8.43
C GLY A 8 0.87 6.98 9.45
N THR A 9 2.14 6.63 9.69
CA THR A 9 2.55 5.67 10.72
C THR A 9 3.79 6.19 11.46
N ASN A 10 3.91 5.86 12.74
CA ASN A 10 5.11 6.13 13.52
C ASN A 10 6.22 5.07 13.31
N ASP A 11 5.87 3.95 12.68
CA ASP A 11 6.76 2.82 12.42
C ASP A 11 6.42 2.25 11.03
N LEU A 12 7.24 2.62 10.05
CA LEU A 12 7.04 2.23 8.66
C LEU A 12 7.28 0.74 8.44
N PRO A 13 8.39 0.12 8.93
CA PRO A 13 8.60 -1.32 8.77
C PRO A 13 7.47 -2.18 9.35
N ARG A 14 6.95 -1.83 10.53
CA ARG A 14 5.85 -2.57 11.16
C ARG A 14 4.55 -2.43 10.37
N ALA A 15 4.22 -1.21 9.92
CA ALA A 15 3.03 -0.99 9.10
C ALA A 15 3.15 -1.71 7.76
N ALA A 16 4.34 -1.71 7.16
CA ALA A 16 4.60 -2.37 5.90
C ALA A 16 4.30 -3.88 5.97
N ALA A 17 4.76 -4.56 7.01
CA ALA A 17 4.50 -5.99 7.19
C ALA A 17 2.99 -6.31 7.32
N PHE A 18 2.23 -5.45 7.99
CA PHE A 18 0.77 -5.58 8.09
C PHE A 18 0.09 -5.39 6.73
N TYR A 19 0.43 -4.31 6.03
CA TYR A 19 -0.18 -3.98 4.74
C TYR A 19 0.27 -4.92 3.61
N ASP A 20 1.45 -5.51 3.68
CA ASP A 20 1.87 -6.56 2.74
C ASP A 20 1.00 -7.79 2.84
N ALA A 21 0.71 -8.26 4.05
CA ALA A 21 -0.18 -9.39 4.27
C ALA A 21 -1.61 -9.08 3.78
N LEU A 22 -2.08 -7.86 4.01
CA LEU A 22 -3.39 -7.41 3.55
C LEU A 22 -3.46 -7.30 2.02
N ALA A 23 -2.47 -6.65 1.41
CA ALA A 23 -2.36 -6.50 -0.04
C ALA A 23 -2.29 -7.87 -0.73
N ALA A 24 -1.48 -8.79 -0.19
CA ALA A 24 -1.37 -10.16 -0.69
C ALA A 24 -2.70 -10.91 -0.64
N HIS A 25 -3.53 -10.69 0.39
CA HIS A 25 -4.87 -11.28 0.46
C HIS A 25 -5.77 -10.83 -0.70
N PHE A 26 -5.62 -9.59 -1.16
CA PHE A 26 -6.35 -9.04 -2.31
C PHE A 26 -5.62 -9.24 -3.65
N GLY A 27 -4.51 -9.98 -3.67
CA GLY A 27 -3.75 -10.27 -4.88
C GLY A 27 -2.91 -9.09 -5.41
N VAL A 28 -2.74 -8.04 -4.61
CA VAL A 28 -1.93 -6.86 -4.96
C VAL A 28 -0.64 -6.81 -4.15
N GLY A 29 0.39 -6.16 -4.68
CA GLY A 29 1.70 -6.04 -4.05
C GLY A 29 2.10 -4.58 -3.82
N ARG A 30 3.34 -4.38 -3.32
CA ARG A 30 3.96 -3.06 -3.26
C ARG A 30 4.18 -2.55 -4.69
N MET A 31 3.49 -1.47 -5.03
CA MET A 31 3.59 -0.76 -6.31
C MET A 31 4.74 0.25 -6.29
N MET A 32 4.96 0.91 -5.15
CA MET A 32 6.08 1.80 -4.89
C MET A 32 6.62 1.55 -3.49
N ASP A 33 7.95 1.55 -3.38
CA ASP A 33 8.65 1.37 -2.11
C ASP A 33 9.78 2.40 -2.05
N THR A 34 9.69 3.31 -1.09
CA THR A 34 10.67 4.36 -0.84
C THR A 34 10.91 4.45 0.66
N GLU A 35 11.99 5.13 1.06
CA GLU A 35 12.31 5.31 2.49
C GLU A 35 11.23 6.08 3.26
N SER A 36 10.38 6.85 2.58
CA SER A 36 9.38 7.72 3.21
C SER A 36 7.95 7.20 3.11
N PHE A 37 7.63 6.37 2.13
CA PHE A 37 6.31 5.77 1.98
C PHE A 37 6.35 4.48 1.16
N ILE A 38 5.29 3.68 1.34
CA ILE A 38 5.03 2.47 0.56
C ILE A 38 3.61 2.59 0.02
N ALA A 39 3.42 2.23 -1.24
CA ALA A 39 2.11 2.19 -1.89
C ALA A 39 1.81 0.77 -2.35
N TRP A 40 0.58 0.32 -2.15
CA TRP A 40 0.09 -0.99 -2.59
C TRP A 40 -1.03 -0.80 -3.60
N GLY A 41 -1.04 -1.63 -4.65
CA GLY A 41 -2.06 -1.57 -5.70
C GLY A 41 -1.60 -2.13 -7.04
N GLU A 42 -2.42 -1.91 -8.06
CA GLU A 42 -2.15 -2.32 -9.45
C GLU A 42 -2.13 -1.09 -10.36
N TRP A 43 -1.14 -1.04 -11.26
CA TRP A 43 -1.05 0.04 -12.26
C TRP A 43 -2.26 0.01 -13.19
N GLY A 44 -3.02 1.12 -13.22
CA GLY A 44 -4.22 1.21 -14.05
C GLY A 44 -5.42 0.40 -13.53
N GLY A 45 -5.36 -0.06 -12.27
CA GLY A 45 -6.48 -0.72 -11.60
C GLY A 45 -7.71 0.20 -11.46
N ALA A 46 -8.87 -0.42 -11.21
CA ALA A 46 -10.10 0.33 -10.99
C ALA A 46 -9.95 1.26 -9.77
N PRO A 47 -10.35 2.53 -9.87
CA PRO A 47 -10.36 3.44 -8.72
C PRO A 47 -11.28 2.91 -7.61
N GLY A 48 -10.78 2.98 -6.38
CA GLY A 48 -11.51 2.62 -5.16
C GLY A 48 -12.62 3.60 -4.76
#